data_AF-A0A7Z0REN2-F1
#
_entry.id   AF-A0A7Z0REN2-F1
#
_cell.length_a   1.000
_cell.length_b   1.000
_cell.length_c   1.000
_cell.angle_alpha   90.00
_cell.angle_beta   90.00
_cell.angle_gamma   90.00
#
_symmetry.space_group_name_H-M   'P 1'
#
loop_
_entity.id
_entity.type
_entity.pdbx_description
1 polymer ?
#
loop_
_entity_poly.entity_id
_entity_poly.type
_entity_poly.pdbx_seq_one_letter_code
_entity_poly.pdbx_strand_id
1 'polypeptide(L)'
;MSKFQASLYLFFGYSICALILCGDLISPLADAPIMAPGGSRDFWNLFFIGSFVAAAIVAWPSVTPAVWPEFRPALFMATWMCLAAISAGIYGTWKRTEAIAAFHADKVIQHSFFMSLHQVPRDLQFYIHAAVLKNCVPYSWSYTSLSFYPLDSGVAVNVLPQDWIKECKIKRS
;
A
#
# COMPACT_ATOMS: atom_id res chain seq x y z
N MET A 1 17.61 -23.28 22.82
CA MET A 1 18.34 -22.31 21.98
C MET A 1 17.71 -22.13 20.60
N SER A 2 17.25 -23.19 19.90
CA SER A 2 16.65 -23.07 18.55
C SER A 2 15.43 -22.14 18.45
N LYS A 3 14.51 -22.18 19.44
CA LYS A 3 13.34 -21.27 19.46
C LYS A 3 13.73 -19.79 19.55
N PHE A 4 14.76 -19.47 20.33
CA PHE A 4 15.26 -18.10 20.46
C PHE A 4 15.88 -17.60 19.16
N GLN A 5 16.69 -18.43 18.49
CA GLN A 5 17.25 -18.12 17.17
C GLN A 5 16.15 -17.92 16.12
N ALA A 6 15.13 -18.78 16.12
CA ALA A 6 14.00 -18.66 15.22
C ALA A 6 13.21 -17.35 15.45
N SER A 7 12.98 -16.97 16.70
CA SER A 7 12.36 -15.68 17.04
C SER A 7 13.20 -14.48 16.61
N LEU A 8 14.53 -14.54 16.75
CA LEU A 8 15.41 -13.48 16.28
C LEU A 8 15.36 -13.35 14.76
N TYR A 9 15.46 -14.45 14.02
CA TYR A 9 15.37 -14.41 12.57
C TYR A 9 14.01 -13.88 12.11
N LEU A 10 12.92 -14.31 12.74
CA LEU A 10 11.59 -13.77 12.45
C LEU A 10 11.54 -12.26 12.66
N PHE A 11 12.03 -11.77 13.80
CA PHE A 11 12.06 -10.35 14.11
C PHE A 11 12.89 -9.54 13.10
N PHE A 12 14.07 -10.02 12.73
CA PHE A 12 14.91 -9.35 11.74
C PHE A 12 14.29 -9.40 10.33
N GLY A 13 13.73 -10.54 9.92
CA GLY A 13 13.04 -10.68 8.64
C GLY A 13 11.85 -9.73 8.54
N TYR A 14 11.03 -9.68 9.59
CA TYR A 14 9.95 -8.70 9.72
C TYR A 14 10.48 -7.27 9.63
N SER A 15 11.48 -6.91 10.45
CA SER A 15 11.96 -5.53 10.57
C SER A 15 12.55 -5.02 9.26
N ILE A 16 13.34 -5.84 8.57
CA ILE A 16 13.92 -5.48 7.27
C ILE A 16 12.81 -5.24 6.24
N CYS A 17 11.85 -6.17 6.13
CA CYS A 17 10.74 -6.03 5.19
C CYS A 17 9.85 -4.83 5.53
N ALA A 18 9.52 -4.62 6.80
CA ALA A 18 8.71 -3.49 7.27
C ALA A 18 9.35 -2.15 6.90
N LEU A 19 10.65 -1.98 7.18
CA LEU A 19 11.37 -0.74 6.86
C LEU A 19 11.51 -0.52 5.35
N ILE A 20 11.73 -1.56 4.56
CA ILE A 20 11.89 -1.45 3.10
C ILE A 20 10.56 -1.18 2.39
N LEU A 21 9.46 -1.78 2.86
CA LEU A 21 8.16 -1.73 2.18
C LEU A 21 7.25 -0.62 2.70
N CYS A 22 7.31 -0.34 4.01
CA CYS A 22 6.41 0.57 4.72
C CYS A 22 7.15 1.74 5.37
N GLY A 23 8.49 1.72 5.44
CA GLY A 23 9.27 2.84 5.96
C GLY A 23 9.25 2.96 7.49
N ASP A 24 8.52 2.08 8.18
CA ASP A 24 8.43 1.98 9.64
C ASP A 24 8.03 0.55 10.06
N LEU A 25 8.06 0.28 11.38
CA LEU A 25 7.79 -1.03 11.97
C LEU A 25 6.34 -1.21 12.46
N ILE A 26 5.47 -0.21 12.34
CA ILE A 26 4.13 -0.23 12.94
C ILE A 26 3.06 -0.36 11.85
N SER A 27 3.19 0.36 10.76
CA SER A 27 2.22 0.43 9.65
C SER A 27 1.85 -0.96 9.08
N PRO A 28 2.79 -1.93 8.88
CA PRO A 28 2.40 -3.27 8.46
C PRO A 28 1.44 -4.01 9.40
N LEU A 29 1.45 -3.66 10.70
CA LEU A 29 0.59 -4.26 11.73
C LEU A 29 -0.70 -3.45 11.92
N ALA A 30 -0.59 -2.12 11.94
CA ALA A 30 -1.73 -1.22 12.12
C ALA A 30 -2.68 -1.23 10.93
N ASP A 31 -2.12 -1.31 9.71
CA ASP A 31 -2.86 -1.36 8.45
C ASP A 31 -2.98 -2.77 7.88
N ALA A 32 -2.61 -3.79 8.68
CA ALA A 32 -2.92 -5.17 8.34
C ALA A 32 -4.43 -5.26 8.05
N PRO A 33 -4.86 -6.03 7.03
CA PRO A 33 -6.27 -6.14 6.68
C PRO A 33 -7.03 -6.87 7.80
N ILE A 34 -7.40 -6.14 8.85
CA ILE A 34 -8.28 -6.61 9.91
C ILE A 34 -9.67 -6.67 9.30
N MET A 35 -10.19 -7.89 9.21
CA MET A 35 -11.49 -8.29 8.68
C MET A 35 -12.60 -7.30 9.07
N ALA A 36 -13.07 -6.49 8.13
CA ALA A 36 -14.25 -5.66 8.30
C ALA A 36 -14.99 -5.46 6.95
N PRO A 37 -16.33 -5.38 6.97
CA PRO A 37 -17.18 -5.59 5.79
C PRO A 37 -17.17 -4.36 4.87
N GLY A 38 -16.80 -4.54 3.60
CA GLY A 38 -16.85 -3.49 2.57
C GLY A 38 -16.19 -3.94 1.26
N GLY A 39 -16.96 -3.95 0.17
CA GLY A 39 -16.76 -4.80 -1.03
C GLY A 39 -15.49 -4.66 -1.89
N SER A 40 -14.53 -3.82 -1.52
CA SER A 40 -13.20 -3.79 -2.13
C SER A 40 -12.09 -4.37 -1.23
N ARG A 41 -12.34 -4.47 0.09
CA ARG A 41 -11.47 -5.20 1.02
C ARG A 41 -11.42 -6.68 0.69
N ASP A 42 -12.46 -7.24 0.09
CA ASP A 42 -12.49 -8.64 -0.34
C ASP A 42 -11.36 -8.94 -1.33
N PHE A 43 -11.03 -8.00 -2.21
CA PHE A 43 -9.96 -8.18 -3.18
C PHE A 43 -8.57 -8.03 -2.56
N TRP A 44 -8.36 -7.07 -1.66
CA TRP A 44 -7.10 -6.93 -0.93
C TRP A 44 -6.84 -8.14 -0.02
N ASN A 45 -7.89 -8.74 0.54
CA ASN A 45 -7.81 -9.98 1.31
C ASN A 45 -7.31 -11.14 0.45
N LEU A 46 -7.65 -11.21 -0.84
CA LEU A 46 -7.13 -12.25 -1.74
C LEU A 46 -5.60 -12.19 -1.85
N PHE A 47 -5.02 -10.99 -1.97
CA PHE A 47 -3.56 -10.86 -1.99
C PHE A 47 -2.94 -11.19 -0.64
N PHE A 48 -3.55 -10.74 0.45
CA PHE A 48 -3.02 -11.01 1.78
C PHE A 48 -3.06 -12.49 2.15
N ILE A 49 -4.22 -13.14 1.98
CA ILE A 49 -4.44 -14.56 2.27
C ILE A 49 -3.71 -15.43 1.25
N GLY A 50 -3.80 -15.10 -0.04
CA GLY A 50 -3.07 -15.82 -1.08
C GLY A 50 -1.56 -15.79 -0.85
N SER A 51 -1.02 -14.64 -0.46
CA SER A 51 0.39 -14.50 -0.10
C SER A 51 0.75 -15.26 1.17
N PHE A 52 -0.16 -15.30 2.16
CA PHE A 52 0.04 -16.08 3.38
C PHE A 52 0.16 -17.58 3.06
N VAL A 53 -0.77 -18.11 2.25
CA VAL A 53 -0.76 -19.52 1.83
C VAL A 53 0.50 -19.83 1.03
N ALA A 54 0.86 -18.98 0.06
CA ALA A 54 2.08 -19.14 -0.71
C ALA A 54 3.34 -19.13 0.18
N ALA A 55 3.42 -18.20 1.14
CA ALA A 55 4.52 -18.14 2.09
C ALA A 55 4.59 -19.38 2.98
N ALA A 56 3.45 -19.92 3.43
CA ALA A 56 3.39 -21.15 4.21
C ALA A 56 3.93 -22.35 3.41
N ILE A 57 3.58 -22.45 2.12
CA ILE A 57 4.10 -23.47 1.20
C ILE A 57 5.62 -23.32 1.05
N VAL A 58 6.12 -22.10 0.79
CA VAL A 58 7.56 -21.83 0.62
C VAL A 58 8.35 -22.18 1.90
N ALA A 59 7.81 -21.86 3.07
CA ALA A 59 8.45 -22.15 4.35
C ALA A 59 8.34 -23.63 4.77
N TRP A 60 7.58 -24.44 4.05
CA TRP A 60 7.33 -25.84 4.39
C TRP A 60 8.59 -26.71 4.23
N PRO A 61 8.91 -27.61 5.18
CA PRO A 61 10.09 -28.48 5.16
C PRO A 61 10.30 -29.26 3.87
N SER A 62 9.22 -29.81 3.30
CA SER A 62 9.28 -30.60 2.09
C SER A 62 9.54 -29.77 0.83
N VAL A 63 9.21 -28.47 0.83
CA VAL A 63 9.39 -27.58 -0.33
C VAL A 63 10.79 -26.98 -0.34
N THR A 64 11.30 -26.59 0.83
CA THR A 64 12.63 -25.99 0.98
C THR A 64 13.50 -26.80 1.95
N PRO A 65 13.87 -28.04 1.63
CA PRO A 65 14.57 -28.93 2.57
C PRO A 65 15.97 -28.44 2.97
N ALA A 66 16.62 -27.65 2.11
CA ALA A 66 17.94 -27.08 2.39
C ALA A 66 17.92 -25.91 3.39
N VAL A 67 16.76 -25.34 3.68
CA VAL A 67 16.62 -24.20 4.61
C VAL A 67 16.63 -24.70 6.05
N TRP A 68 17.49 -24.12 6.87
CA TRP A 68 17.59 -24.44 8.29
C TRP A 68 16.25 -24.22 9.00
N PRO A 69 15.83 -25.14 9.89
CA PRO A 69 14.55 -25.04 10.60
C PRO A 69 14.34 -23.69 11.29
N GLU A 70 15.40 -23.13 11.87
CA GLU A 70 15.38 -21.86 12.59
C GLU A 70 15.12 -20.66 11.66
N PHE A 71 15.50 -20.73 10.39
CA PHE A 71 15.32 -19.62 9.44
C PHE A 71 13.93 -19.61 8.79
N ARG A 72 13.20 -20.72 8.85
CA ARG A 72 11.88 -20.87 8.20
C ARG A 72 10.86 -19.79 8.59
N PRO A 73 10.75 -19.36 9.86
CA PRO A 73 9.84 -18.28 10.23
C PRO A 73 10.19 -16.94 9.56
N ALA A 74 11.49 -16.65 9.40
CA ALA A 74 11.93 -15.44 8.70
C ALA A 74 11.64 -15.52 7.21
N LEU A 75 11.90 -16.68 6.60
CA LEU A 75 11.54 -16.95 5.20
C LEU A 75 10.03 -16.77 4.99
N PHE A 76 9.22 -17.39 5.84
CA PHE A 76 7.75 -17.22 5.82
C PHE A 76 7.36 -15.75 5.85
N MET A 77 7.84 -15.02 6.86
CA MET A 77 7.47 -13.62 7.06
C MET A 77 7.90 -12.72 5.90
N ALA A 78 9.15 -12.86 5.45
CA ALA A 78 9.68 -12.06 4.35
C ALA A 78 8.95 -12.37 3.03
N THR A 79 8.71 -13.64 2.73
CA THR A 79 7.93 -14.04 1.55
C THR A 79 6.51 -13.49 1.62
N TRP A 80 5.85 -13.59 2.79
CA TRP A 80 4.49 -13.11 2.95
C TRP A 80 4.38 -11.60 2.74
N MET A 81 5.20 -10.81 3.44
CA MET A 81 5.18 -9.35 3.35
C MET A 81 5.50 -8.86 1.93
N CYS A 82 6.56 -9.40 1.32
CA CYS A 82 6.95 -9.01 -0.03
C CYS A 82 5.88 -9.39 -1.06
N LEU A 83 5.34 -10.61 -1.00
CA LEU A 83 4.36 -11.06 -1.98
C LEU A 83 3.05 -10.30 -1.84
N ALA A 84 2.60 -10.03 -0.62
CA ALA A 84 1.39 -9.23 -0.37
C ALA A 84 1.58 -7.78 -0.88
N ALA A 85 2.69 -7.13 -0.53
CA ALA A 85 2.95 -5.75 -0.93
C ALA A 85 3.13 -5.60 -2.45
N ILE A 86 3.90 -6.51 -3.07
CA ILE A 86 4.15 -6.47 -4.52
C ILE A 86 2.88 -6.74 -5.31
N SER A 87 2.12 -7.78 -4.96
CA SER A 87 0.87 -8.11 -5.67
C SER A 87 -0.17 -6.99 -5.53
N ALA A 88 -0.36 -6.46 -4.32
CA ALA A 88 -1.22 -5.31 -4.09
C ALA A 88 -0.73 -4.07 -4.86
N GLY A 89 0.57 -3.82 -4.88
CA GLY A 89 1.16 -2.68 -5.58
C GLY A 89 1.03 -2.75 -7.09
N ILE A 90 1.23 -3.93 -7.70
CA ILE A 90 1.02 -4.16 -9.12
C ILE A 90 -0.45 -3.88 -9.47
N TYR A 91 -1.37 -4.50 -8.73
CA TYR A 91 -2.79 -4.37 -9.03
C TYR A 91 -3.32 -2.95 -8.79
N GLY A 92 -2.97 -2.34 -7.66
CA GLY A 92 -3.38 -0.98 -7.32
C GLY A 92 -2.85 0.03 -8.32
N THR A 93 -1.62 -0.17 -8.81
CA THR A 93 -1.06 0.66 -9.89
C THR A 93 -1.80 0.45 -11.21
N TRP A 94 -2.09 -0.81 -11.58
CA TRP A 94 -2.84 -1.12 -12.80
C TRP A 94 -4.22 -0.46 -12.80
N LYS A 95 -5.01 -0.64 -11.73
CA LYS A 95 -6.35 -0.06 -11.63
C LYS A 95 -6.35 1.45 -11.62
N ARG A 96 -5.36 2.07 -10.96
CA ARG A 96 -5.22 3.52 -10.99
C ARG A 96 -4.90 4.03 -12.39
N THR A 97 -3.98 3.38 -13.11
CA THR A 97 -3.63 3.76 -14.49
C THR A 97 -4.84 3.63 -15.43
N GLU A 98 -5.60 2.54 -15.30
CA GLU A 98 -6.86 2.34 -16.03
C GLU A 98 -7.86 3.47 -15.75
N ALA A 99 -8.05 3.80 -14.47
CA ALA A 99 -8.95 4.88 -14.05
C ALA A 99 -8.50 6.26 -14.55
N ILE A 100 -7.20 6.58 -14.49
CA ILE A 100 -6.66 7.84 -15.01
C ILE A 100 -6.93 7.97 -16.51
N ALA A 101 -6.68 6.90 -17.27
CA ALA A 101 -6.92 6.89 -18.71
C ALA A 101 -8.39 7.10 -19.06
N ALA A 102 -9.31 6.45 -18.33
CA ALA A 102 -10.75 6.57 -18.52
C ALA A 102 -11.31 7.93 -18.03
N PHE A 103 -10.64 8.60 -17.08
CA PHE A 103 -11.15 9.84 -16.48
C PHE A 103 -11.12 11.02 -17.45
N HIS A 104 -10.22 11.00 -18.44
CA HIS A 104 -9.93 12.12 -19.34
C HIS A 104 -9.69 13.42 -18.55
N ALA A 105 -8.72 13.37 -17.63
CA ALA A 105 -8.32 14.51 -16.80
C ALA A 105 -7.51 15.53 -17.60
N ASP A 106 -7.66 16.82 -17.24
CA ASP A 106 -6.86 17.91 -17.79
C ASP A 106 -5.43 17.85 -17.25
N LYS A 107 -5.30 17.49 -15.96
CA LYS A 107 -4.02 17.35 -15.28
C LYS A 107 -4.02 16.14 -14.34
N VAL A 108 -2.85 15.54 -14.18
CA VAL A 108 -2.65 14.33 -13.37
C VAL A 108 -1.38 14.48 -12.53
N ILE A 109 -1.47 14.10 -11.26
CA ILE A 109 -0.31 13.78 -10.42
C ILE A 109 -0.47 12.36 -9.90
N GLN A 110 0.64 11.63 -9.85
CA GLN A 110 0.65 10.27 -9.32
C GLN A 110 1.98 9.96 -8.67
N HIS A 111 1.93 9.24 -7.55
CA HIS A 111 3.11 8.70 -6.89
C HIS A 111 3.12 7.17 -7.01
N SER A 112 4.25 6.51 -6.72
CA SER A 112 4.28 5.06 -6.71
C SER A 112 3.46 4.50 -5.54
N PHE A 113 2.99 3.26 -5.67
CA PHE A 113 2.29 2.56 -4.59
C PHE A 113 3.19 2.39 -3.36
N PHE A 114 4.46 2.04 -3.54
CA PHE A 114 5.39 1.89 -2.42
C PHE A 114 5.69 3.22 -1.72
N MET A 115 5.80 4.32 -2.47
CA MET A 115 5.89 5.65 -1.85
C MET A 115 4.63 5.99 -1.07
N SER A 116 3.47 5.50 -1.51
CA SER A 116 2.22 5.62 -0.78
C SER A 116 2.21 4.82 0.51
N LEU A 117 2.70 3.58 0.51
CA LEU A 117 2.86 2.77 1.73
C LEU A 117 3.81 3.43 2.74
N HIS A 118 4.87 4.09 2.28
CA HIS A 118 5.82 4.79 3.16
C HIS A 118 5.24 6.00 3.91
N GLN A 119 4.09 6.52 3.47
CA GLN A 119 3.52 7.78 3.95
C GLN A 119 2.27 7.58 4.81
N VAL A 120 1.78 6.34 4.99
CA VAL A 120 0.58 6.01 5.80
C VAL A 120 1.00 5.41 7.14
N PRO A 121 0.48 5.86 8.30
CA PRO A 121 -0.24 7.10 8.58
C PRO A 121 0.70 8.09 9.29
N ARG A 122 1.48 8.90 8.53
CA ARG A 122 2.31 9.94 9.16
C ARG A 122 1.49 11.21 9.39
N ASP A 123 0.53 11.18 10.31
CA ASP A 123 -0.17 12.31 11.00
C ASP A 123 -0.62 13.55 10.19
N LEU A 124 -0.47 13.55 8.88
CA LEU A 124 -0.60 14.72 8.03
C LEU A 124 -1.33 14.26 6.76
N GLN A 125 -2.57 14.74 6.62
CA GLN A 125 -3.40 14.59 5.41
C GLN A 125 -2.81 15.31 4.18
N PHE A 126 -1.50 15.60 4.19
CA PHE A 126 -0.79 16.35 3.16
C PHE A 126 -0.28 15.48 2.01
N TYR A 127 -0.33 14.15 2.17
CA TYR A 127 0.12 13.24 1.12
C TYR A 127 -1.06 12.72 0.30
N ILE A 128 -1.01 12.93 -1.01
CA ILE A 128 -2.00 12.44 -1.96
C ILE A 128 -1.36 11.35 -2.84
N HIS A 129 -1.97 10.18 -2.89
CA HIS A 129 -1.43 9.05 -3.66
C HIS A 129 -1.44 9.30 -5.17
N ALA A 130 -2.54 9.86 -5.63
CA ALA A 130 -2.72 10.41 -6.95
C ALA A 130 -3.91 11.36 -6.93
N ALA A 131 -3.83 12.40 -7.76
CA ALA A 131 -4.90 13.36 -7.95
C ALA A 131 -5.08 13.65 -9.43
N VAL A 132 -6.31 13.95 -9.81
CA VAL A 132 -6.65 14.39 -11.17
C VAL A 132 -7.46 15.67 -11.09
N LEU A 133 -7.31 16.51 -12.10
CA LEU A 133 -8.07 17.74 -12.26
C LEU A 133 -8.90 17.63 -13.54
N LYS A 134 -10.20 17.93 -13.44
CA LYS A 134 -11.09 17.96 -14.60
C LYS A 134 -12.06 19.13 -14.48
N ASN A 135 -12.08 20.02 -15.47
CA ASN A 135 -12.90 21.23 -15.47
C ASN A 135 -12.73 22.03 -14.16
N CYS A 136 -11.49 22.18 -13.70
CA CYS A 136 -11.14 22.82 -12.43
C CYS A 136 -11.74 22.20 -11.15
N VAL A 137 -12.26 20.97 -11.23
CA VAL A 137 -12.67 20.18 -10.06
C VAL A 137 -11.57 19.16 -9.75
N PRO A 138 -10.95 19.21 -8.55
CA PRO A 138 -9.95 18.24 -8.15
C PRO A 138 -10.58 16.96 -7.64
N TYR A 139 -9.94 15.83 -7.94
CA TYR A 139 -10.32 14.51 -7.44
C TYR A 139 -9.09 13.78 -6.89
N SER A 140 -9.29 12.98 -5.85
CA SER A 140 -8.24 12.14 -5.25
C SER A 140 -8.52 10.67 -5.50
N TRP A 141 -7.46 9.88 -5.63
CA TRP A 141 -7.55 8.43 -5.74
C TRP A 141 -7.81 7.78 -4.37
N SER A 142 -8.70 6.78 -4.33
CA SER A 142 -8.93 5.92 -3.17
C SER A 142 -8.53 4.48 -3.46
N TYR A 143 -7.58 3.93 -2.69
CA TYR A 143 -7.27 2.50 -2.73
C TYR A 143 -8.36 1.62 -2.11
N THR A 144 -9.25 2.22 -1.32
CA THR A 144 -10.44 1.52 -0.84
C THR A 144 -11.43 1.36 -1.98
N SER A 145 -11.99 2.42 -2.55
CA SER A 145 -13.02 2.27 -3.58
C SER A 145 -12.47 1.97 -4.99
N LEU A 146 -11.15 1.99 -5.17
CA LEU A 146 -10.48 1.88 -6.48
C LEU A 146 -11.03 2.89 -7.50
N SER A 147 -11.32 4.10 -7.02
CA SER A 147 -11.93 5.16 -7.83
C SER A 147 -11.47 6.55 -7.41
N PHE A 148 -11.68 7.51 -8.30
CA PHE A 148 -11.52 8.93 -8.00
C PHE A 148 -12.76 9.49 -7.29
N TYR A 149 -12.54 10.25 -6.23
CA TYR A 149 -13.59 10.97 -5.50
C TYR A 149 -13.29 12.47 -5.48
N PRO A 150 -14.31 13.36 -5.49
CA PRO A 150 -14.09 14.79 -5.43
C PRO A 150 -13.33 15.19 -4.18
N LEU A 151 -12.32 16.04 -4.34
CA LEU A 151 -11.52 16.53 -3.23
C LEU A 151 -12.10 17.85 -2.74
N ASP A 152 -12.36 17.92 -1.43
CA ASP A 152 -12.83 19.16 -0.81
C ASP A 152 -11.81 20.29 -0.99
N SER A 153 -12.30 21.50 -1.25
CA SER A 153 -11.47 22.67 -1.54
C SER A 153 -10.52 23.05 -0.38
N GLY A 154 -10.93 22.84 0.87
CA GLY A 154 -10.10 23.08 2.05
C GLY A 154 -8.91 22.12 2.15
N VAL A 155 -9.09 20.87 1.71
CA VAL A 155 -8.03 19.85 1.64
C VAL A 155 -7.15 20.08 0.41
N ALA A 156 -7.77 20.35 -0.74
CA ALA A 156 -7.12 20.55 -2.03
C ALA A 156 -5.98 21.59 -1.97
N VAL A 157 -6.19 22.70 -1.26
CA VAL A 157 -5.18 23.77 -1.13
C VAL A 157 -3.88 23.30 -0.45
N ASN A 158 -3.93 22.26 0.37
CA ASN A 158 -2.76 21.77 1.11
C ASN A 158 -2.02 20.62 0.38
N VAL A 159 -2.68 19.94 -0.56
CA VAL A 159 -2.17 18.71 -1.18
C VAL A 159 -1.91 18.81 -2.68
N LEU A 160 -2.53 19.79 -3.35
CA LEU A 160 -2.38 19.95 -4.79
C LEU A 160 -1.19 20.85 -5.15
N PRO A 161 -0.61 20.64 -6.35
CA PRO A 161 0.38 21.54 -6.91
C PRO A 161 -0.09 23.00 -6.95
N GLN A 162 0.82 23.93 -6.64
CA GLN A 162 0.52 25.36 -6.55
C GLN A 162 0.05 25.97 -7.88
N ASP A 163 0.49 25.43 -9.00
CA ASP A 163 0.05 25.84 -10.34
C ASP A 163 -1.43 25.49 -10.57
N TRP A 164 -1.89 24.31 -10.13
CA TRP A 164 -3.31 23.92 -10.23
C TRP A 164 -4.19 24.83 -9.38
N ILE A 165 -3.76 25.10 -8.14
CA ILE A 165 -4.48 25.96 -7.19
C ILE A 165 -4.66 27.37 -7.77
N LYS A 166 -3.60 27.95 -8.35
CA LYS A 166 -3.63 29.29 -8.93
C LYS A 166 -4.47 29.36 -10.19
N GLU A 167 -4.30 28.41 -11.11
CA GLU A 167 -5.00 28.39 -12.39
C GLU A 167 -6.51 28.24 -12.20
N CYS A 168 -6.93 27.31 -11.35
CA CYS A 168 -8.34 27.04 -11.08
C CYS A 168 -8.92 27.85 -9.91
N LYS A 169 -8.15 28.79 -9.35
CA LYS A 169 -8.56 29.67 -8.25
C LYS A 169 -9.17 28.90 -7.07
N ILE A 170 -8.59 27.74 -6.74
CA ILE A 170 -9.05 26.89 -5.63
C ILE A 170 -8.77 27.63 -4.32
N LYS A 171 -9.80 27.82 -3.49
CA LYS A 171 -9.73 28.53 -2.21
C LYS A 171 -10.36 27.69 -1.11
N ARG A 172 -9.95 27.93 0.13
CA ARG A 172 -10.64 27.38 1.30
C ARG A 172 -12.05 27.97 1.35
N SER A 173 -13.04 27.10 1.56
CA SER A 173 -14.42 27.46 1.84
C SER A 173 -14.59 28.09 3.22
#